data_AF-A0A946TJ88-F1
#
_entry.id   AF-A0A946TJ88-F1
#
_cell.length_a   1.000
_cell.length_b   1.000
_cell.length_c   1.000
_cell.angle_alpha   90.00
_cell.angle_beta   90.00
_cell.angle_gamma   90.00
#
_symmetry.space_group_name_H-M   'P 1'
#
loop_
_entity.id
_entity.type
_entity.pdbx_description
1 polymer ?
#
loop_
_entity_poly.entity_id
_entity_poly.type
_entity_poly.pdbx_seq_one_letter_code
_entity_poly.pdbx_strand_id
1 'polypeptide(L)'
;YPDEYSAINTALAAITTEVGLAKTEVAEIVTQTDNSSNFETACDAMATELNKVDNIIVEASTEIDKSSALLVLGEADSEAQVNTAIVLLLAAVAEAEIASGKFVPATSDSQFDTNATWDATNSQLTRVKDALDKVSALIESDKPASSYDAHDLLQTEDLELLQGNLSIVQAEIQRAQMHLQEWVSVGDMRAKHVNSALAEADGQAKVIQTHLQQAQTKREESQARLAAGGAYLQEAQSYIAQANGYAAEVNARGGFTGAKYRAVQGYLETANGYANEVQSLLGQTPMKVSEYQAKLQDALNEFNDDNAEYQAQLQISIQNAQMEDAEESKKLQKYSAELQQYASEVQSEVSEYQSKLQKQQVIEKEADKYYQWSVNCVTMYVQNNSKMIASTMASRGAQA
;
A
#
# COMPACT_ATOMS: atom_id res chain seq x y z
N TYR A 1 21.16 24.60 38.07
CA TYR A 1 20.56 25.46 37.03
C TYR A 1 21.16 25.33 35.64
N PRO A 2 22.49 25.32 35.42
CA PRO A 2 23.03 25.05 34.08
C PRO A 2 22.57 23.68 33.56
N ASP A 3 22.51 22.69 34.44
CA ASP A 3 22.22 21.30 34.08
C ASP A 3 20.75 21.05 33.70
N GLU A 4 19.76 21.63 34.41
CA GLU A 4 18.35 21.47 34.03
C GLU A 4 18.00 22.24 32.76
N TYR A 5 18.55 23.44 32.60
CA TYR A 5 18.38 24.23 31.38
C TYR A 5 19.01 23.51 30.18
N SER A 6 20.18 22.90 30.38
CA SER A 6 20.83 22.05 29.38
C SER A 6 19.95 20.84 29.02
N ALA A 7 19.43 20.12 30.03
CA ALA A 7 18.57 18.95 29.81
C ALA A 7 17.27 19.27 29.06
N ILE A 8 16.59 20.37 29.41
CA ILE A 8 15.40 20.84 28.70
C ILE A 8 15.74 21.16 27.23
N ASN A 9 16.86 21.86 26.98
CA ASN A 9 17.27 22.17 25.62
C ASN A 9 17.63 20.91 24.82
N THR A 10 18.27 19.92 25.44
CA THR A 10 18.55 18.62 24.81
C THR A 10 17.25 17.90 24.43
N ALA A 11 16.28 17.83 25.33
CA ALA A 11 14.99 17.20 25.06
C ALA A 11 14.20 17.95 23.96
N LEU A 12 14.20 19.29 23.98
CA LEU A 12 13.58 20.11 22.91
C LEU A 12 14.24 19.89 21.55
N ALA A 13 15.57 19.75 21.51
CA ALA A 13 16.30 19.41 20.29
C ALA A 13 15.90 18.03 19.78
N ALA A 14 15.80 17.03 20.66
CA ALA A 14 15.36 15.69 20.31
C ALA A 14 13.92 15.67 19.75
N ILE A 15 12.98 16.39 20.36
CA ILE A 15 11.62 16.59 19.83
C ILE A 15 11.67 17.15 18.41
N THR A 16 12.50 18.18 18.19
CA THR A 16 12.64 18.82 16.87
C THR A 16 13.14 17.82 15.83
N THR A 17 14.11 16.97 16.19
CA THR A 17 14.62 15.91 15.34
C THR A 17 13.55 14.89 14.98
N GLU A 18 12.85 14.32 15.97
CA GLU A 18 11.80 13.31 15.76
C GLU A 18 10.65 13.85 14.90
N VAL A 19 10.20 15.09 15.18
CA VAL A 19 9.18 15.76 14.36
C VAL A 19 9.70 16.01 12.93
N GLY A 20 10.99 16.30 12.76
CA GLY A 20 11.62 16.44 11.44
C GLY A 20 11.62 15.14 10.63
N LEU A 21 11.92 14.02 11.28
CA LEU A 21 11.84 12.68 10.68
C LEU A 21 10.39 12.35 10.29
N ALA A 22 9.43 12.54 11.21
CA ALA A 22 8.01 12.36 10.92
C ALA A 22 7.53 13.18 9.72
N LYS A 23 7.94 14.46 9.62
CA LYS A 23 7.63 15.32 8.48
C LYS A 23 8.20 14.80 7.16
N THR A 24 9.42 14.26 7.19
CA THR A 24 10.05 13.64 6.01
C THR A 24 9.23 12.46 5.52
N GLU A 25 8.82 11.56 6.42
CA GLU A 25 8.00 10.40 6.07
C GLU A 25 6.61 10.82 5.54
N VAL A 26 5.99 11.84 6.12
CA VAL A 26 4.72 12.41 5.61
C VAL A 26 4.89 12.96 4.20
N ALA A 27 6.00 13.63 3.88
CA ALA A 27 6.25 14.14 2.54
C ALA A 27 6.37 13.01 1.50
N GLU A 28 6.99 11.88 1.86
CA GLU A 28 7.03 10.69 1.01
C GLU A 28 5.66 10.04 0.83
N ILE A 29 4.81 10.02 1.87
CA ILE A 29 3.42 9.55 1.74
C ILE A 29 2.66 10.44 0.75
N VAL A 30 2.74 11.76 0.90
CA VAL A 30 2.02 12.72 0.05
C VAL A 30 2.40 12.54 -1.42
N THR A 31 3.69 12.38 -1.73
CA THR A 31 4.14 12.14 -3.12
C THR A 31 3.64 10.83 -3.70
N GLN A 32 3.27 9.85 -2.87
CA GLN A 32 2.69 8.57 -3.31
C GLN A 32 1.16 8.57 -3.40
N THR A 33 0.45 9.54 -2.79
CA THR A 33 -1.02 9.56 -2.70
C THR A 33 -1.70 10.76 -3.36
N ASP A 34 -0.94 11.70 -3.87
CA ASP A 34 -1.40 12.86 -4.66
C ASP A 34 -2.13 12.43 -5.97
N ASN A 35 -3.02 13.26 -6.52
CA ASN A 35 -3.75 13.00 -7.78
C ASN A 35 -2.87 12.81 -9.03
N SER A 36 -1.60 13.21 -8.95
CA SER A 36 -0.53 13.03 -9.94
C SER A 36 0.50 12.00 -9.50
N SER A 37 0.25 11.33 -8.37
CA SER A 37 1.12 10.29 -7.86
C SER A 37 1.12 9.07 -8.77
N ASN A 38 2.15 8.26 -8.56
CA ASN A 38 2.25 6.99 -9.23
C ASN A 38 1.13 6.00 -8.84
N PHE A 39 0.49 6.17 -7.68
CA PHE A 39 -0.64 5.32 -7.27
C PHE A 39 -1.86 5.59 -8.16
N GLU A 40 -2.25 6.86 -8.29
CA GLU A 40 -3.37 7.24 -9.16
C GLU A 40 -3.08 6.91 -10.62
N THR A 41 -1.84 7.13 -11.07
CA THR A 41 -1.40 6.72 -12.40
C THR A 41 -1.58 5.21 -12.64
N ALA A 42 -1.26 4.36 -11.65
CA ALA A 42 -1.44 2.92 -11.75
C ALA A 42 -2.92 2.50 -11.72
N CYS A 43 -3.75 3.18 -10.92
CA CYS A 43 -5.21 2.99 -10.91
C CYS A 43 -5.84 3.36 -12.27
N ASP A 44 -5.46 4.50 -12.85
CA ASP A 44 -5.92 4.96 -14.17
C ASP A 44 -5.48 4.01 -15.28
N ALA A 45 -4.25 3.51 -15.22
CA ALA A 45 -3.74 2.52 -16.17
C ALA A 45 -4.52 1.19 -16.06
N MET A 46 -4.78 0.72 -14.84
CA MET A 46 -5.62 -0.47 -14.60
C MET A 46 -7.02 -0.30 -15.18
N ALA A 47 -7.68 0.83 -14.91
CA ALA A 47 -9.00 1.13 -15.47
C ALA A 47 -8.98 1.19 -17.00
N THR A 48 -7.92 1.75 -17.58
CA THR A 48 -7.73 1.82 -19.04
C THR A 48 -7.64 0.43 -19.66
N GLU A 49 -6.84 -0.48 -19.09
CA GLU A 49 -6.73 -1.84 -19.60
C GLU A 49 -8.04 -2.63 -19.44
N LEU A 50 -8.78 -2.45 -18.34
CA LEU A 50 -10.10 -3.08 -18.16
C LEU A 50 -11.14 -2.57 -19.16
N ASN A 51 -11.13 -1.28 -19.50
CA ASN A 51 -12.02 -0.74 -20.55
C ASN A 51 -11.72 -1.37 -21.93
N LYS A 52 -10.44 -1.69 -22.23
CA LYS A 52 -10.09 -2.41 -23.46
C LYS A 52 -10.64 -3.84 -23.44
N VAL A 53 -10.62 -4.51 -22.29
CA VAL A 53 -11.22 -5.85 -22.12
C VAL A 53 -12.70 -5.81 -22.46
N ASP A 54 -13.44 -4.85 -21.92
CA ASP A 54 -14.88 -4.70 -22.20
C ASP A 54 -15.15 -4.53 -23.70
N ASN A 55 -14.41 -3.64 -24.36
CA ASN A 55 -14.55 -3.42 -25.81
C ASN A 55 -14.30 -4.70 -26.61
N ILE A 56 -13.23 -5.44 -26.28
CA ILE A 56 -12.88 -6.67 -27.00
C ILE A 56 -13.87 -7.80 -26.75
N ILE A 57 -14.43 -7.92 -25.54
CA ILE A 57 -15.47 -8.92 -25.25
C ILE A 57 -16.72 -8.65 -26.10
N VAL A 58 -17.06 -7.39 -26.34
CA VAL A 58 -18.15 -7.02 -27.26
C VAL A 58 -17.82 -7.46 -28.70
N GLU A 59 -16.60 -7.25 -29.17
CA GLU A 59 -16.17 -7.73 -30.50
C GLU A 59 -16.20 -9.26 -30.60
N ALA A 60 -15.69 -9.97 -29.59
CA ALA A 60 -15.72 -11.43 -29.52
C ALA A 60 -17.16 -11.98 -29.55
N SER A 61 -18.05 -11.36 -28.76
CA SER A 61 -19.47 -11.73 -28.71
C SER A 61 -20.13 -11.52 -30.07
N THR A 62 -19.83 -10.41 -30.73
CA THR A 62 -20.34 -10.10 -32.08
C THR A 62 -19.92 -11.16 -33.11
N GLU A 63 -18.68 -11.67 -33.06
CA GLU A 63 -18.25 -12.73 -33.98
C GLU A 63 -18.92 -14.09 -33.68
N ILE A 64 -19.21 -14.39 -32.41
CA ILE A 64 -19.97 -15.59 -32.01
C ILE A 64 -21.42 -15.51 -32.49
N ASP A 65 -22.06 -14.33 -32.37
CA ASP A 65 -23.42 -14.11 -32.86
C ASP A 65 -23.50 -14.28 -34.38
N LYS A 66 -22.53 -13.74 -35.13
CA LYS A 66 -22.42 -13.95 -36.58
C LYS A 66 -22.25 -15.42 -36.93
N SER A 67 -21.41 -16.15 -36.20
CA SER A 67 -21.21 -17.59 -36.40
C SER A 67 -22.51 -18.37 -36.18
N SER A 68 -23.24 -18.05 -35.11
CA SER A 68 -24.53 -18.66 -34.79
C SER A 68 -25.57 -18.39 -35.88
N ALA A 69 -25.65 -17.15 -36.37
CA ALA A 69 -26.55 -16.77 -37.46
C ALA A 69 -26.22 -17.51 -38.77
N LEU A 70 -24.93 -17.67 -39.10
CA LEU A 70 -24.49 -18.41 -40.29
C LEU A 70 -24.88 -19.89 -40.25
N LEU A 71 -24.77 -20.54 -39.09
CA LEU A 71 -25.16 -21.95 -38.93
C LEU A 71 -26.68 -22.13 -39.08
N VAL A 72 -27.48 -21.29 -38.42
CA VAL A 72 -28.95 -21.35 -38.53
C VAL A 72 -29.40 -21.16 -39.97
N LEU A 73 -28.86 -20.16 -40.66
CA LEU A 73 -29.17 -19.91 -42.07
C LEU A 73 -28.65 -21.02 -42.99
N GLY A 74 -27.50 -21.61 -42.66
CA GLY A 74 -26.93 -22.73 -43.42
C GLY A 74 -27.77 -23.99 -43.34
N GLU A 75 -28.21 -24.36 -42.15
CA GLU A 75 -29.03 -25.56 -41.91
C GLU A 75 -30.41 -25.42 -42.54
N ALA A 76 -31.13 -24.33 -42.26
CA ALA A 76 -32.50 -24.15 -42.76
C ALA A 76 -32.58 -24.06 -44.29
N ASP A 77 -31.70 -23.28 -44.93
CA ASP A 77 -31.71 -23.10 -46.38
C ASP A 77 -31.37 -24.41 -47.09
N SER A 78 -30.29 -25.08 -46.64
CA SER A 78 -29.80 -26.27 -47.33
C SER A 78 -30.71 -27.47 -47.15
N GLU A 79 -31.30 -27.67 -45.96
CA GLU A 79 -32.23 -28.76 -45.73
C GLU A 79 -33.48 -28.63 -46.61
N ALA A 80 -34.11 -27.45 -46.63
CA ALA A 80 -35.32 -27.22 -47.41
C ALA A 80 -35.08 -27.36 -48.92
N GLN A 81 -33.97 -26.79 -49.42
CA GLN A 81 -33.62 -26.82 -50.84
C GLN A 81 -33.22 -28.23 -51.30
N VAL A 82 -32.40 -28.94 -50.51
CA VAL A 82 -31.99 -30.32 -50.80
C VAL A 82 -33.20 -31.25 -50.77
N ASN A 83 -34.09 -31.14 -49.78
CA ASN A 83 -35.30 -31.96 -49.72
C ASN A 83 -36.20 -31.74 -50.95
N THR A 84 -36.38 -30.48 -51.36
CA THR A 84 -37.15 -30.15 -52.58
C THR A 84 -36.51 -30.77 -53.82
N ALA A 85 -35.20 -30.63 -53.99
CA ALA A 85 -34.48 -31.19 -55.13
C ALA A 85 -34.49 -32.73 -55.14
N ILE A 86 -34.42 -33.38 -53.97
CA ILE A 86 -34.55 -34.84 -53.85
C ILE A 86 -35.94 -35.30 -54.31
N VAL A 87 -37.00 -34.61 -53.91
CA VAL A 87 -38.37 -34.95 -54.34
C VAL A 87 -38.49 -34.86 -55.86
N LEU A 88 -37.96 -33.79 -56.47
CA LEU A 88 -37.97 -33.62 -57.94
C LEU A 88 -37.09 -34.66 -58.65
N LEU A 89 -35.92 -34.99 -58.10
CA LEU A 89 -35.04 -36.05 -58.60
C LEU A 89 -35.78 -37.39 -58.63
N LEU A 90 -36.45 -37.76 -57.53
CA LEU A 90 -37.20 -39.02 -57.44
C LEU A 90 -38.36 -39.05 -58.44
N ALA A 91 -39.06 -37.92 -58.63
CA ALA A 91 -40.12 -37.81 -59.62
C ALA A 91 -39.58 -38.01 -61.05
N ALA A 92 -38.48 -37.34 -61.40
CA ALA A 92 -37.84 -37.47 -62.72
C ALA A 92 -37.33 -38.89 -62.99
N VAL A 93 -36.75 -39.55 -61.97
CA VAL A 93 -36.34 -40.97 -62.08
C VAL A 93 -37.55 -41.88 -62.29
N ALA A 94 -38.64 -41.67 -61.56
CA ALA A 94 -39.87 -42.44 -61.74
C ALA A 94 -40.48 -42.22 -63.13
N GLU A 95 -40.45 -40.99 -63.66
CA GLU A 95 -40.89 -40.71 -65.04
C GLU A 95 -40.00 -41.41 -66.08
N ALA A 96 -38.69 -41.44 -65.89
CA ALA A 96 -37.77 -42.18 -66.73
C ALA A 96 -38.07 -43.69 -66.70
N GLU A 97 -38.36 -44.24 -65.52
CA GLU A 97 -38.75 -45.65 -65.35
C GLU A 97 -40.07 -45.96 -66.07
N ILE A 98 -41.10 -45.12 -65.89
CA ILE A 98 -42.39 -45.25 -66.57
C ILE A 98 -42.22 -45.16 -68.10
N ALA A 99 -41.40 -44.22 -68.59
CA ALA A 99 -41.13 -44.05 -70.00
C ALA A 99 -40.33 -45.24 -70.58
N SER A 100 -39.38 -45.78 -69.82
CA SER A 100 -38.58 -46.95 -70.19
C SER A 100 -39.41 -48.23 -70.19
N GLY A 101 -40.33 -48.40 -69.24
CA GLY A 101 -41.23 -49.55 -69.16
C GLY A 101 -42.10 -49.73 -70.41
N LYS A 102 -42.33 -48.66 -71.17
CA LYS A 102 -43.02 -48.70 -72.47
C LYS A 102 -42.21 -49.38 -73.60
N PHE A 103 -40.95 -49.75 -73.36
CA PHE A 103 -40.16 -50.61 -74.25
C PHE A 103 -40.15 -52.08 -73.82
N VAL A 104 -40.64 -52.40 -72.62
CA VAL A 104 -40.58 -53.74 -72.03
C VAL A 104 -41.92 -54.50 -72.26
N PRO A 105 -41.90 -55.84 -72.35
CA PRO A 105 -43.09 -56.70 -72.38
C PRO A 105 -43.98 -56.66 -71.11
N ALA A 106 -44.95 -55.73 -70.99
CA ALA A 106 -46.11 -55.75 -70.05
C ALA A 106 -46.94 -54.44 -70.14
N THR A 107 -48.22 -54.31 -69.78
CA THR A 107 -49.45 -55.13 -69.88
C THR A 107 -50.56 -54.39 -70.65
N SER A 108 -50.28 -53.25 -71.30
CA SER A 108 -51.29 -52.56 -72.14
C SER A 108 -50.76 -51.54 -73.16
N ASP A 109 -49.58 -50.94 -72.93
CA ASP A 109 -49.15 -49.74 -73.67
C ASP A 109 -47.83 -49.89 -74.45
N SER A 110 -47.19 -51.06 -74.37
CA SER A 110 -45.94 -51.35 -75.10
C SER A 110 -46.23 -51.61 -76.58
N GLN A 111 -45.64 -50.80 -77.47
CA GLN A 111 -45.73 -50.98 -78.94
C GLN A 111 -44.53 -51.80 -79.48
N PHE A 112 -43.71 -52.34 -78.58
CA PHE A 112 -42.42 -53.00 -78.85
C PHE A 112 -42.29 -54.36 -78.13
N ASP A 113 -43.41 -54.95 -77.68
CA ASP A 113 -43.47 -56.20 -76.92
C ASP A 113 -42.93 -57.40 -77.74
N THR A 114 -42.92 -58.59 -77.12
CA THR A 114 -42.72 -59.96 -77.63
C THR A 114 -43.48 -60.26 -78.93
N ASN A 115 -43.55 -61.53 -79.36
CA ASN A 115 -44.22 -61.98 -80.59
C ASN A 115 -45.60 -61.33 -80.86
N ALA A 116 -46.27 -60.83 -79.82
CA ALA A 116 -47.46 -59.99 -79.88
C ALA A 116 -47.35 -58.68 -80.66
N THR A 117 -46.16 -58.14 -80.89
CA THR A 117 -45.97 -57.01 -81.83
C THR A 117 -46.38 -57.40 -83.26
N TRP A 118 -46.42 -58.70 -83.57
CA TRP A 118 -46.87 -59.29 -84.83
C TRP A 118 -48.24 -59.97 -84.78
N ASP A 119 -48.80 -60.24 -83.58
CA ASP A 119 -50.06 -61.00 -83.41
C ASP A 119 -51.20 -60.25 -82.71
N ALA A 120 -50.93 -59.11 -82.05
CA ALA A 120 -51.95 -58.33 -81.35
C ALA A 120 -52.50 -57.19 -82.22
N THR A 121 -53.83 -57.00 -82.18
CA THR A 121 -54.63 -56.12 -83.06
C THR A 121 -54.20 -54.64 -83.08
N ASN A 122 -53.36 -54.17 -82.15
CA ASN A 122 -53.06 -52.75 -81.95
C ASN A 122 -51.60 -52.33 -82.23
N SER A 123 -50.70 -53.24 -82.64
CA SER A 123 -49.32 -52.88 -83.00
C SER A 123 -49.24 -52.26 -84.40
N GLN A 124 -48.40 -51.25 -84.58
CA GLN A 124 -48.12 -50.68 -85.91
C GLN A 124 -47.47 -51.73 -86.84
N LEU A 125 -46.63 -52.63 -86.31
CA LEU A 125 -46.04 -53.70 -87.13
C LEU A 125 -47.07 -54.75 -87.55
N THR A 126 -48.14 -54.96 -86.78
CA THR A 126 -49.27 -55.81 -87.21
C THR A 126 -50.01 -55.17 -88.39
N ARG A 127 -50.14 -53.83 -88.43
CA ARG A 127 -50.73 -53.12 -89.58
C ARG A 127 -49.82 -53.14 -90.81
N VAL A 128 -48.50 -53.04 -90.61
CA VAL A 128 -47.51 -53.27 -91.68
C VAL A 128 -47.69 -54.67 -92.25
N LYS A 129 -47.80 -55.69 -91.39
CA LYS A 129 -48.03 -57.08 -91.79
C LYS A 129 -49.34 -57.25 -92.57
N ASP A 130 -50.47 -56.72 -92.09
CA ASP A 130 -51.76 -56.79 -92.81
C ASP A 130 -51.68 -56.20 -94.22
N ALA A 131 -51.03 -55.04 -94.37
CA ALA A 131 -50.85 -54.42 -95.68
C ALA A 131 -49.96 -55.29 -96.61
N LEU A 132 -48.88 -55.87 -96.09
CA LEU A 132 -48.01 -56.76 -96.86
C LEU A 132 -48.68 -58.10 -97.20
N ASP A 133 -49.48 -58.68 -96.29
CA ASP A 133 -50.25 -59.90 -96.57
C ASP A 133 -51.25 -59.66 -97.72
N LYS A 134 -51.89 -58.48 -97.77
CA LYS A 134 -52.76 -58.07 -98.89
C LYS A 134 -52.00 -57.91 -100.20
N VAL A 135 -50.81 -57.32 -100.16
CA VAL A 135 -49.91 -57.24 -101.32
C VAL A 135 -49.60 -58.63 -101.85
N SER A 136 -49.17 -59.55 -100.99
CA SER A 136 -48.90 -60.94 -101.38
C SER A 136 -50.13 -61.62 -101.98
N ALA A 137 -51.30 -61.42 -101.37
CA ALA A 137 -52.54 -62.03 -101.83
C ALA A 137 -52.95 -61.57 -103.24
N LEU A 138 -52.74 -60.30 -103.57
CA LEU A 138 -53.07 -59.71 -104.88
C LEU A 138 -52.05 -60.04 -105.98
N ILE A 139 -50.87 -60.54 -105.62
CA ILE A 139 -49.81 -60.88 -106.57
C ILE A 139 -49.84 -62.37 -106.94
N GLU A 140 -49.91 -63.25 -105.94
CA GLU A 140 -49.70 -64.70 -106.12
C GLU A 140 -50.37 -65.48 -104.97
N SER A 141 -51.70 -65.63 -104.98
CA SER A 141 -52.46 -66.42 -103.97
C SER A 141 -53.92 -66.74 -104.35
N ASP A 142 -54.37 -66.61 -105.60
CA ASP A 142 -55.79 -66.80 -105.99
C ASP A 142 -56.76 -65.87 -105.22
N LYS A 143 -56.33 -64.64 -104.90
CA LYS A 143 -57.14 -63.62 -104.19
C LYS A 143 -57.20 -62.32 -105.00
N PRO A 144 -58.34 -61.60 -105.02
CA PRO A 144 -59.55 -61.76 -104.18
C PRO A 144 -60.46 -62.94 -104.57
N ALA A 145 -60.24 -63.55 -105.73
CA ALA A 145 -60.90 -64.77 -106.20
C ALA A 145 -59.90 -65.59 -107.05
N SER A 146 -60.24 -66.87 -107.30
CA SER A 146 -59.51 -67.69 -108.26
C SER A 146 -59.43 -66.98 -109.61
N SER A 147 -58.25 -66.91 -110.24
CA SER A 147 -58.04 -66.22 -111.52
C SER A 147 -58.10 -64.69 -111.49
N TYR A 148 -57.94 -64.07 -110.32
CA TYR A 148 -57.99 -62.61 -110.14
C TYR A 148 -56.72 -61.99 -109.56
N ASP A 149 -55.67 -62.76 -109.25
CA ASP A 149 -54.41 -62.14 -108.82
C ASP A 149 -53.58 -61.67 -110.02
N ALA A 150 -52.52 -60.90 -109.77
CA ALA A 150 -51.72 -60.30 -110.83
C ALA A 150 -51.05 -61.35 -111.73
N HIS A 151 -50.68 -62.50 -111.19
CA HIS A 151 -50.09 -63.59 -111.96
C HIS A 151 -51.11 -64.20 -112.92
N ASP A 152 -52.31 -64.53 -112.45
CA ASP A 152 -53.38 -65.09 -113.27
C ASP A 152 -53.87 -64.11 -114.33
N LEU A 153 -54.09 -62.85 -113.96
CA LEU A 153 -54.54 -61.81 -114.89
C LEU A 153 -53.51 -61.53 -115.99
N LEU A 154 -52.22 -61.68 -115.69
CA LEU A 154 -51.16 -61.61 -116.69
C LEU A 154 -51.21 -62.81 -117.65
N GLN A 155 -51.47 -64.01 -117.15
CA GLN A 155 -51.62 -65.21 -117.99
C GLN A 155 -52.85 -65.15 -118.88
N THR A 156 -53.95 -64.54 -118.42
CA THR A 156 -55.18 -64.37 -119.20
C THR A 156 -55.22 -63.08 -120.03
N GLU A 157 -54.14 -62.28 -120.01
CA GLU A 157 -53.99 -61.00 -120.72
C GLU A 157 -55.04 -59.93 -120.35
N ASP A 158 -55.62 -59.97 -119.14
CA ASP A 158 -56.57 -58.96 -118.67
C ASP A 158 -55.83 -57.76 -118.06
N LEU A 159 -55.31 -56.90 -118.94
CA LEU A 159 -54.46 -55.78 -118.58
C LEU A 159 -55.17 -54.70 -117.74
N GLU A 160 -56.49 -54.54 -117.89
CA GLU A 160 -57.26 -53.52 -117.16
C GLU A 160 -57.42 -53.91 -115.69
N LEU A 161 -57.81 -55.16 -115.41
CA LEU A 161 -57.86 -55.69 -114.06
C LEU A 161 -56.46 -55.81 -113.46
N LEU A 162 -55.45 -56.21 -114.24
CA LEU A 162 -54.05 -56.25 -113.79
C LEU A 162 -53.57 -54.87 -113.34
N GLN A 163 -53.87 -53.82 -114.11
CA GLN A 163 -53.51 -52.44 -113.75
C GLN A 163 -54.24 -51.99 -112.48
N GLY A 164 -55.52 -52.36 -112.33
CA GLY A 164 -56.29 -52.14 -111.10
C GLY A 164 -55.64 -52.81 -109.89
N ASN A 165 -55.29 -54.10 -110.00
CA ASN A 165 -54.62 -54.87 -108.96
C ASN A 165 -53.27 -54.27 -108.57
N LEU A 166 -52.43 -53.93 -109.55
CA LEU A 166 -51.13 -53.33 -109.29
C LEU A 166 -51.26 -51.94 -108.64
N SER A 167 -52.34 -51.21 -108.93
CA SER A 167 -52.64 -49.94 -108.25
C SER A 167 -53.00 -50.15 -106.77
N ILE A 168 -53.76 -51.21 -106.44
CA ILE A 168 -54.08 -51.58 -105.06
C ILE A 168 -52.83 -52.06 -104.32
N VAL A 169 -51.99 -52.89 -104.96
CA VAL A 169 -50.68 -53.31 -104.43
C VAL A 169 -49.83 -52.10 -104.07
N GLN A 170 -49.73 -51.12 -104.98
CA GLN A 170 -48.95 -49.90 -104.72
C GLN A 170 -49.51 -49.10 -103.52
N ALA A 171 -50.83 -49.02 -103.38
CA ALA A 171 -51.47 -48.36 -102.25
C ALA A 171 -51.19 -49.09 -100.91
N GLU A 172 -51.25 -50.42 -100.88
CA GLU A 172 -50.95 -51.20 -99.68
C GLU A 172 -49.46 -51.15 -99.31
N ILE A 173 -48.53 -51.09 -100.28
CA ILE A 173 -47.10 -50.84 -100.01
C ILE A 173 -46.91 -49.46 -99.35
N GLN A 174 -47.58 -48.41 -99.85
CA GLN A 174 -47.51 -47.07 -99.25
C GLN A 174 -48.11 -47.05 -97.84
N ARG A 175 -49.21 -47.78 -97.62
CA ARG A 175 -49.81 -47.96 -96.28
C ARG A 175 -48.84 -48.65 -95.32
N ALA A 176 -48.14 -49.71 -95.76
CA ALA A 176 -47.10 -50.37 -94.96
C ALA A 176 -45.95 -49.42 -94.61
N GLN A 177 -45.47 -48.63 -95.58
CA GLN A 177 -44.42 -47.63 -95.36
C GLN A 177 -44.84 -46.57 -94.34
N MET A 178 -46.09 -46.09 -94.41
CA MET A 178 -46.64 -45.11 -93.47
C MET A 178 -46.68 -45.68 -92.04
N HIS A 179 -47.19 -46.90 -91.85
CA HIS A 179 -47.23 -47.54 -90.52
C HIS A 179 -45.83 -47.80 -89.94
N LEU A 180 -44.85 -48.13 -90.78
CA LEU A 180 -43.46 -48.28 -90.34
C LEU A 180 -42.88 -46.94 -89.85
N GLN A 181 -43.14 -45.83 -90.56
CA GLN A 181 -42.71 -44.50 -90.14
C GLN A 181 -43.36 -44.07 -88.82
N GLU A 182 -44.65 -44.37 -88.64
CA GLU A 182 -45.35 -44.14 -87.37
C GLU A 182 -44.70 -44.93 -86.23
N TRP A 183 -44.37 -46.21 -86.46
CA TRP A 183 -43.72 -47.06 -85.47
C TRP A 183 -42.35 -46.51 -85.04
N VAL A 184 -41.50 -46.13 -85.99
CA VAL A 184 -40.19 -45.50 -85.72
C VAL A 184 -40.38 -44.19 -84.93
N SER A 185 -41.32 -43.35 -85.35
CA SER A 185 -41.60 -42.07 -84.68
C SER A 185 -42.05 -42.25 -83.23
N VAL A 186 -42.85 -43.29 -82.93
CA VAL A 186 -43.26 -43.62 -81.56
C VAL A 186 -42.06 -44.06 -80.72
N GLY A 187 -41.14 -44.84 -81.29
CA GLY A 187 -39.91 -45.26 -80.61
C GLY A 187 -39.00 -44.08 -80.28
N ASP A 188 -38.76 -43.21 -81.27
CA ASP A 188 -37.96 -42.00 -81.11
C ASP A 188 -38.54 -41.07 -80.05
N MET A 189 -39.87 -40.88 -80.04
CA MET A 189 -40.55 -40.06 -79.03
C MET A 189 -40.38 -40.66 -77.62
N ARG A 190 -40.52 -41.98 -77.46
CA ARG A 190 -40.30 -42.65 -76.16
C ARG A 190 -38.86 -42.52 -75.69
N ALA A 191 -37.88 -42.69 -76.58
CA ALA A 191 -36.46 -42.54 -76.24
C ALA A 191 -36.14 -41.09 -75.83
N LYS A 192 -36.70 -40.10 -76.53
CA LYS A 192 -36.59 -38.68 -76.16
C LYS A 192 -37.20 -38.40 -74.78
N HIS A 193 -38.34 -39.01 -74.44
CA HIS A 193 -38.97 -38.83 -73.13
C HIS A 193 -38.08 -39.40 -72.01
N VAL A 194 -37.53 -40.61 -72.17
CA VAL A 194 -36.57 -41.19 -71.21
C VAL A 194 -35.37 -40.27 -71.03
N ASN A 195 -34.77 -39.82 -72.12
CA ASN A 195 -33.61 -38.93 -72.07
C ASN A 195 -33.93 -37.58 -71.40
N SER A 196 -35.12 -37.03 -71.63
CA SER A 196 -35.56 -35.78 -70.99
C SER A 196 -35.69 -35.94 -69.47
N ALA A 197 -36.35 -37.01 -69.02
CA ALA A 197 -36.53 -37.30 -67.60
C ALA A 197 -35.18 -37.57 -66.90
N LEU A 198 -34.27 -38.30 -67.55
CA LEU A 198 -32.91 -38.50 -67.03
C LEU A 198 -32.09 -37.21 -66.98
N ALA A 199 -32.26 -36.30 -67.96
CA ALA A 199 -31.60 -35.01 -67.95
C ALA A 199 -32.11 -34.11 -66.81
N GLU A 200 -33.40 -34.17 -66.52
CA GLU A 200 -33.98 -33.48 -65.35
C GLU A 200 -33.43 -34.06 -64.04
N ALA A 201 -33.37 -35.38 -63.92
CA ALA A 201 -32.78 -36.04 -62.75
C ALA A 201 -31.31 -35.63 -62.54
N ASP A 202 -30.48 -35.64 -63.58
CA ASP A 202 -29.10 -35.14 -63.52
C ASP A 202 -29.03 -33.67 -63.09
N GLY A 203 -29.95 -32.84 -63.59
CA GLY A 203 -30.10 -31.45 -63.18
C GLY A 203 -30.36 -31.31 -61.68
N GLN A 204 -31.30 -32.07 -61.13
CA GLN A 204 -31.63 -32.04 -59.70
C GLN A 204 -30.48 -32.58 -58.83
N ALA A 205 -29.75 -33.60 -59.30
CA ALA A 205 -28.55 -34.09 -58.62
C ALA A 205 -27.47 -33.00 -58.48
N LYS A 206 -27.27 -32.18 -59.53
CA LYS A 206 -26.36 -31.01 -59.49
C LYS A 206 -26.84 -29.92 -58.55
N VAL A 207 -28.15 -29.67 -58.47
CA VAL A 207 -28.74 -28.73 -57.50
C VAL A 207 -28.45 -29.18 -56.07
N ILE A 208 -28.67 -30.46 -55.76
CA ILE A 208 -28.34 -31.04 -54.45
C ILE A 208 -26.85 -30.84 -54.11
N GLN A 209 -25.96 -31.17 -55.04
CA GLN A 209 -24.51 -31.01 -54.86
C GLN A 209 -24.14 -29.55 -54.58
N THR A 210 -24.76 -28.60 -55.28
CA THR A 210 -24.52 -27.17 -55.11
C THR A 210 -24.92 -26.69 -53.71
N HIS A 211 -26.10 -27.08 -53.23
CA HIS A 211 -26.57 -26.69 -51.91
C HIS A 211 -25.76 -27.34 -50.78
N LEU A 212 -25.31 -28.59 -50.95
CA LEU A 212 -24.39 -29.22 -50.00
C LEU A 212 -23.04 -28.49 -49.93
N GLN A 213 -22.51 -28.05 -51.07
CA GLN A 213 -21.28 -27.25 -51.10
C GLN A 213 -21.46 -25.89 -50.42
N GLN A 214 -22.58 -25.20 -50.66
CA GLN A 214 -22.90 -23.94 -49.99
C GLN A 214 -23.00 -24.11 -48.46
N ALA A 215 -23.62 -25.19 -47.99
CA ALA A 215 -23.70 -25.51 -46.57
C ALA A 215 -22.31 -25.79 -45.95
N GLN A 216 -21.41 -26.45 -46.69
CA GLN A 216 -20.02 -26.64 -46.27
C GLN A 216 -19.29 -25.30 -46.13
N THR A 217 -19.40 -24.42 -47.13
CA THR A 217 -18.78 -23.09 -47.10
C THR A 217 -19.29 -22.23 -45.94
N LYS A 218 -20.60 -22.23 -45.66
CA LYS A 218 -21.16 -21.51 -44.49
C LYS A 218 -20.60 -22.06 -43.16
N ARG A 219 -20.36 -23.37 -43.05
CA ARG A 219 -19.73 -23.99 -41.87
C ARG A 219 -18.25 -23.62 -41.73
N GLU A 220 -17.51 -23.55 -42.83
CA GLU A 220 -16.12 -23.07 -42.84
C GLU A 220 -16.03 -21.61 -42.42
N GLU A 221 -16.94 -20.75 -42.91
CA GLU A 221 -17.01 -19.35 -42.47
C GLU A 221 -17.33 -19.25 -40.97
N SER A 222 -18.31 -20.01 -40.48
CA SER A 222 -18.63 -20.10 -39.05
C SER A 222 -17.41 -20.50 -38.20
N GLN A 223 -16.61 -21.48 -38.66
CA GLN A 223 -15.37 -21.88 -37.98
C GLN A 223 -14.33 -20.76 -37.96
N ALA A 224 -14.16 -20.04 -39.07
CA ALA A 224 -13.26 -18.89 -39.13
C ALA A 224 -13.69 -17.77 -38.17
N ARG A 225 -15.00 -17.51 -38.05
CA ARG A 225 -15.58 -16.55 -37.09
C ARG A 225 -15.32 -16.96 -35.63
N LEU A 226 -15.50 -18.24 -35.31
CA LEU A 226 -15.18 -18.76 -33.96
C LEU A 226 -13.69 -18.64 -33.65
N ALA A 227 -12.81 -18.88 -34.63
CA ALA A 227 -11.37 -18.67 -34.46
C ALA A 227 -11.04 -17.19 -34.21
N ALA A 228 -11.66 -16.27 -34.93
CA ALA A 228 -11.52 -14.83 -34.71
C ALA A 228 -12.01 -14.41 -33.30
N GLY A 229 -13.20 -14.89 -32.89
CA GLY A 229 -13.71 -14.70 -31.53
C GLY A 229 -12.75 -15.23 -30.46
N GLY A 230 -12.14 -16.39 -30.69
CA GLY A 230 -11.10 -16.95 -29.83
C GLY A 230 -9.85 -16.07 -29.73
N ALA A 231 -9.41 -15.45 -30.84
CA ALA A 231 -8.28 -14.51 -30.85
C ALA A 231 -8.58 -13.25 -30.02
N TYR A 232 -9.78 -12.68 -30.16
CA TYR A 232 -10.23 -11.58 -29.30
C TYR A 232 -10.21 -11.95 -27.82
N LEU A 233 -10.68 -13.16 -27.46
CA LEU A 233 -10.62 -13.63 -26.07
C LEU A 233 -9.18 -13.79 -25.55
N GLN A 234 -8.23 -14.18 -26.40
CA GLN A 234 -6.81 -14.22 -26.04
C GLN A 234 -6.25 -12.81 -25.81
N GLU A 235 -6.63 -11.83 -26.63
CA GLU A 235 -6.24 -10.44 -26.43
C GLU A 235 -6.82 -9.86 -25.13
N ALA A 236 -8.08 -10.15 -24.83
CA ALA A 236 -8.69 -9.79 -23.55
C ALA A 236 -7.91 -10.39 -22.35
N GLN A 237 -7.46 -11.65 -22.44
CA GLN A 237 -6.60 -12.25 -21.41
C GLN A 237 -5.27 -11.50 -21.24
N SER A 238 -4.68 -11.00 -22.33
CA SER A 238 -3.46 -10.17 -22.28
C SER A 238 -3.70 -8.84 -21.55
N TYR A 239 -4.81 -8.16 -21.82
CA TYR A 239 -5.17 -6.92 -21.12
C TYR A 239 -5.49 -7.17 -19.64
N ILE A 240 -6.17 -8.28 -19.31
CA ILE A 240 -6.39 -8.68 -17.90
C ILE A 240 -5.05 -8.92 -17.19
N ALA A 241 -4.08 -9.56 -17.85
CA ALA A 241 -2.76 -9.78 -17.27
C ALA A 241 -2.03 -8.45 -16.98
N GLN A 242 -2.13 -7.47 -17.89
CA GLN A 242 -1.58 -6.13 -17.69
C GLN A 242 -2.28 -5.39 -16.55
N ALA A 243 -3.63 -5.42 -16.50
CA ALA A 243 -4.41 -4.85 -15.41
C ALA A 243 -4.03 -5.44 -14.04
N ASN A 244 -3.82 -6.76 -13.97
CA ASN A 244 -3.33 -7.42 -12.76
C ASN A 244 -1.92 -6.97 -12.36
N GLY A 245 -1.06 -6.65 -13.32
CA GLY A 245 0.26 -6.05 -13.07
C GLY A 245 0.13 -4.69 -12.38
N TYR A 246 -0.73 -3.80 -12.89
CA TYR A 246 -1.03 -2.51 -12.26
C TYR A 246 -1.68 -2.68 -10.88
N ALA A 247 -2.60 -3.65 -10.72
CA ALA A 247 -3.19 -3.96 -9.41
C ALA A 247 -2.15 -4.41 -8.37
N ALA A 248 -1.13 -5.17 -8.78
CA ALA A 248 -0.02 -5.55 -7.91
C ALA A 248 0.80 -4.33 -7.48
N GLU A 249 1.06 -3.39 -8.39
CA GLU A 249 1.74 -2.12 -8.10
C GLU A 249 0.94 -1.27 -7.10
N VAL A 250 -0.37 -1.12 -7.32
CA VAL A 250 -1.31 -0.43 -6.41
C VAL A 250 -1.23 -1.02 -5.00
N ASN A 251 -1.28 -2.36 -4.88
CA ASN A 251 -1.17 -3.05 -3.59
C ASN A 251 0.19 -2.81 -2.91
N ALA A 252 1.29 -2.87 -3.67
CA ALA A 252 2.63 -2.61 -3.13
C ALA A 252 2.75 -1.17 -2.61
N ARG A 253 2.21 -0.19 -3.33
CA ARG A 253 2.18 1.22 -2.93
C ARG A 253 1.32 1.45 -1.69
N GLY A 254 0.16 0.82 -1.60
CA GLY A 254 -0.66 0.82 -0.39
C GLY A 254 0.09 0.27 0.83
N GLY A 255 0.84 -0.82 0.64
CA GLY A 255 1.71 -1.39 1.68
C GLY A 255 2.84 -0.45 2.11
N PHE A 256 3.49 0.23 1.16
CA PHE A 256 4.54 1.22 1.42
C PHE A 256 3.99 2.39 2.25
N THR A 257 2.88 2.99 1.82
CA THR A 257 2.23 4.08 2.54
C THR A 257 1.84 3.66 3.96
N GLY A 258 1.30 2.45 4.14
CA GLY A 258 0.97 1.92 5.47
C GLY A 258 2.20 1.71 6.37
N ALA A 259 3.36 1.34 5.81
CA ALA A 259 4.61 1.24 6.56
C ALA A 259 5.13 2.62 6.98
N LYS A 260 5.14 3.59 6.07
CA LYS A 260 5.55 4.97 6.33
C LYS A 260 4.67 5.64 7.39
N TYR A 261 3.35 5.42 7.34
CA TYR A 261 2.44 5.92 8.36
C TYR A 261 2.77 5.37 9.76
N ARG A 262 3.11 4.08 9.88
CA ARG A 262 3.55 3.49 11.16
C ARG A 262 4.85 4.12 11.66
N ALA A 263 5.80 4.42 10.78
CA ALA A 263 7.03 5.13 11.15
C ALA A 263 6.72 6.55 11.68
N VAL A 264 5.82 7.29 11.02
CA VAL A 264 5.33 8.60 11.50
C VAL A 264 4.76 8.49 12.91
N GLN A 265 3.90 7.50 13.17
CA GLN A 265 3.35 7.28 14.52
C GLN A 265 4.45 7.03 15.55
N GLY A 266 5.45 6.19 15.25
CA GLY A 266 6.57 5.92 16.15
C GLY A 266 7.43 7.15 16.47
N TYR A 267 7.73 7.98 15.48
CA TYR A 267 8.45 9.24 15.70
C TYR A 267 7.65 10.22 16.55
N LEU A 268 6.33 10.33 16.34
CA LEU A 268 5.46 11.19 17.16
C LEU A 268 5.30 10.68 18.59
N GLU A 269 5.21 9.37 18.81
CA GLU A 269 5.22 8.76 20.14
C GLU A 269 6.53 9.07 20.87
N THR A 270 7.66 8.94 20.19
CA THR A 270 8.99 9.26 20.75
C THR A 270 9.10 10.75 21.10
N ALA A 271 8.64 11.64 20.21
CA ALA A 271 8.59 13.08 20.47
C ALA A 271 7.70 13.42 21.68
N ASN A 272 6.55 12.75 21.83
CA ASN A 272 5.69 12.90 23.00
C ASN A 272 6.38 12.43 24.30
N GLY A 273 7.20 11.38 24.23
CA GLY A 273 8.05 10.94 25.34
C GLY A 273 8.97 12.05 25.85
N TYR A 274 9.73 12.68 24.94
CA TYR A 274 10.57 13.83 25.28
C TYR A 274 9.75 15.04 25.76
N ALA A 275 8.56 15.27 25.21
CA ALA A 275 7.68 16.37 25.67
C ALA A 275 7.24 16.17 27.12
N ASN A 276 6.93 14.93 27.52
CA ASN A 276 6.62 14.58 28.91
C ASN A 276 7.82 14.79 29.83
N GLU A 277 9.04 14.47 29.38
CA GLU A 277 10.28 14.75 30.12
C GLU A 277 10.46 16.26 30.35
N VAL A 278 10.28 17.07 29.31
CA VAL A 278 10.31 18.54 29.42
C VAL A 278 9.27 19.04 30.44
N GLN A 279 8.04 18.53 30.40
CA GLN A 279 7.01 18.89 31.38
C GLN A 279 7.41 18.52 32.81
N SER A 280 8.01 17.34 33.02
CA SER A 280 8.52 16.91 34.33
C SER A 280 9.62 17.83 34.85
N LEU A 281 10.59 18.17 34.00
CA LEU A 281 11.70 19.07 34.35
C LEU A 281 11.20 20.49 34.68
N LEU A 282 10.25 21.01 33.90
CA LEU A 282 9.60 22.29 34.19
C LEU A 282 8.82 22.25 35.52
N GLY A 283 8.13 21.15 35.82
CA GLY A 283 7.42 20.97 37.09
C GLY A 283 8.35 20.93 38.32
N GLN A 284 9.60 20.47 38.15
CA GLN A 284 10.61 20.48 39.22
C GLN A 284 11.20 21.87 39.50
N THR A 285 11.14 22.78 38.53
CA THR A 285 11.80 24.09 38.62
C THR A 285 11.23 24.95 39.78
N PRO A 286 9.89 25.11 39.96
CA PRO A 286 9.34 25.82 41.11
C PRO A 286 9.72 25.21 42.46
N MET A 287 9.80 23.88 42.55
CA MET A 287 10.17 23.19 43.80
C MET A 287 11.61 23.53 44.21
N LYS A 288 12.56 23.51 43.26
CA LYS A 288 13.95 23.89 43.54
C LYS A 288 14.09 25.37 43.89
N VAL A 289 13.33 26.26 43.24
CA VAL A 289 13.28 27.68 43.63
C VAL A 289 12.80 27.84 45.08
N SER A 290 11.74 27.12 45.47
CA SER A 290 11.22 27.14 46.84
C SER A 290 12.23 26.59 47.85
N GLU A 291 12.96 25.52 47.51
CA GLU A 291 14.03 24.96 48.34
C GLU A 291 15.17 25.96 48.57
N TYR A 292 15.60 26.66 47.51
CA TYR A 292 16.62 27.72 47.64
C TYR A 292 16.13 28.89 48.48
N GLN A 293 14.86 29.29 48.35
CA GLN A 293 14.26 30.32 49.20
C GLN A 293 14.27 29.90 50.68
N ALA A 294 13.93 28.64 50.98
CA ALA A 294 13.98 28.09 52.34
C ALA A 294 15.41 28.11 52.89
N LYS A 295 16.38 27.62 52.13
CA LYS A 295 17.80 27.66 52.52
C LYS A 295 18.34 29.08 52.74
N LEU A 296 17.90 30.04 51.93
CA LEU A 296 18.22 31.46 52.11
C LEU A 296 17.61 32.00 53.41
N GLN A 297 16.37 31.64 53.71
CA GLN A 297 15.71 32.02 54.96
C GLN A 297 16.42 31.42 56.17
N ASP A 298 16.78 30.14 56.12
CA ASP A 298 17.52 29.45 57.17
C ASP A 298 18.89 30.11 57.39
N ALA A 299 19.65 30.36 56.32
CA ALA A 299 20.93 31.06 56.41
C ALA A 299 20.79 32.50 56.95
N LEU A 300 19.69 33.19 56.62
CA LEU A 300 19.40 34.52 57.16
C LEU A 300 19.03 34.46 58.65
N ASN A 301 18.32 33.43 59.08
CA ASN A 301 18.03 33.18 60.49
C ASN A 301 19.31 32.87 61.27
N GLU A 302 20.15 31.97 60.75
CA GLU A 302 21.47 31.64 61.33
C GLU A 302 22.35 32.89 61.43
N PHE A 303 22.43 33.70 60.37
CA PHE A 303 23.13 34.99 60.43
C PHE A 303 22.58 35.93 61.51
N ASN A 304 21.25 36.00 61.68
CA ASN A 304 20.65 36.85 62.71
C ASN A 304 20.91 36.33 64.12
N ASP A 305 20.88 35.01 64.33
CA ASP A 305 21.21 34.37 65.60
C ASP A 305 22.70 34.59 65.95
N ASP A 306 23.60 34.34 65.00
CA ASP A 306 25.03 34.60 65.14
C ASP A 306 25.32 36.07 65.43
N ASN A 307 24.62 36.99 64.73
CA ASN A 307 24.75 38.42 64.98
C ASN A 307 24.21 38.80 66.37
N ALA A 308 23.10 38.21 66.83
CA ALA A 308 22.59 38.44 68.18
C ALA A 308 23.56 37.93 69.25
N GLU A 309 24.14 36.75 69.04
CA GLU A 309 25.18 36.20 69.92
C GLU A 309 26.42 37.09 69.92
N TYR A 310 26.90 37.53 68.76
CA TYR A 310 28.01 38.45 68.64
C TYR A 310 27.77 39.76 69.40
N GLN A 311 26.58 40.36 69.26
CA GLN A 311 26.20 41.57 70.00
C GLN A 311 26.17 41.32 71.52
N ALA A 312 25.66 40.16 71.97
CA ALA A 312 25.66 39.78 73.38
C ALA A 312 27.09 39.58 73.91
N GLN A 313 27.94 38.87 73.18
CA GLN A 313 29.34 38.66 73.53
C GLN A 313 30.12 39.98 73.57
N LEU A 314 29.84 40.92 72.66
CA LEU A 314 30.41 42.25 72.67
C LEU A 314 29.97 43.03 73.92
N GLN A 315 28.68 42.99 74.27
CA GLN A 315 28.14 43.63 75.48
C GLN A 315 28.78 43.07 76.76
N ILE A 316 28.94 41.74 76.84
CA ILE A 316 29.63 41.04 77.92
C ILE A 316 31.09 41.52 78.01
N SER A 317 31.78 41.60 76.86
CA SER A 317 33.17 42.05 76.81
C SER A 317 33.32 43.50 77.30
N ILE A 318 32.37 44.38 76.97
CA ILE A 318 32.33 45.77 77.47
C ILE A 318 32.07 45.82 78.98
N GLN A 319 31.09 45.07 79.48
CA GLN A 319 30.80 45.02 80.92
C GLN A 319 31.99 44.47 81.72
N ASN A 320 32.62 43.41 81.23
CA ASN A 320 33.82 42.84 81.84
C ASN A 320 34.95 43.88 81.90
N ALA A 321 35.21 44.59 80.80
CA ALA A 321 36.21 45.66 80.79
C ALA A 321 35.88 46.80 81.76
N GLN A 322 34.60 47.22 81.87
CA GLN A 322 34.17 48.23 82.84
C GLN A 322 34.30 47.75 84.30
N MET A 323 34.04 46.47 84.56
CA MET A 323 34.20 45.86 85.88
C MET A 323 35.67 45.75 86.28
N GLU A 324 36.54 45.38 85.35
CA GLU A 324 37.98 45.31 85.55
C GLU A 324 38.55 46.70 85.87
N ASP A 325 38.14 47.74 85.13
CA ASP A 325 38.52 49.14 85.37
C ASP A 325 38.04 49.66 86.75
N ALA A 326 36.83 49.27 87.17
CA ALA A 326 36.31 49.57 88.50
C ALA A 326 37.06 48.84 89.63
N GLU A 327 37.55 47.62 89.36
CA GLU A 327 38.31 46.82 90.32
C GLU A 327 39.74 47.35 90.49
N GLU A 328 40.38 47.78 89.39
CA GLU A 328 41.65 48.51 89.43
C GLU A 328 41.53 49.84 90.20
N SER A 329 40.46 50.59 90.02
CA SER A 329 40.19 51.83 90.76
C SER A 329 40.07 51.60 92.27
N LYS A 330 39.41 50.50 92.70
CA LYS A 330 39.35 50.09 94.12
C LYS A 330 40.72 49.69 94.67
N LYS A 331 41.53 48.96 93.89
CA LYS A 331 42.93 48.67 94.27
C LYS A 331 43.73 49.96 94.44
N LEU A 332 43.54 50.94 93.56
CA LEU A 332 44.20 52.24 93.64
C LEU A 332 43.82 53.01 94.92
N GLN A 333 42.53 53.02 95.28
CA GLN A 333 42.05 53.62 96.54
C GLN A 333 42.64 52.92 97.76
N LYS A 334 42.73 51.59 97.75
CA LYS A 334 43.35 50.82 98.83
C LYS A 334 44.83 51.18 98.99
N TYR A 335 45.59 51.18 97.90
CA TYR A 335 47.00 51.58 97.95
C TYR A 335 47.20 53.04 98.37
N SER A 336 46.26 53.93 98.02
CA SER A 336 46.28 55.32 98.50
C SER A 336 46.04 55.44 100.02
N ALA A 337 45.13 54.64 100.58
CA ALA A 337 44.89 54.59 102.03
C ALA A 337 46.09 54.01 102.79
N GLU A 338 46.71 52.95 102.26
CA GLU A 338 47.93 52.36 102.81
C GLU A 338 49.09 53.37 102.81
N LEU A 339 49.22 54.21 101.76
CA LEU A 339 50.20 55.30 101.68
C LEU A 339 49.97 56.38 102.75
N GLN A 340 48.72 56.77 103.02
CA GLN A 340 48.40 57.75 104.08
C GLN A 340 48.72 57.22 105.48
N GLN A 341 48.46 55.94 105.72
CA GLN A 341 48.80 55.28 106.98
C GLN A 341 50.31 55.19 107.19
N TYR A 342 51.05 54.80 106.15
CA TYR A 342 52.51 54.80 106.18
C TYR A 342 53.10 56.20 106.46
N ALA A 343 52.54 57.26 105.86
CA ALA A 343 52.96 58.63 106.13
C ALA A 343 52.72 59.08 107.59
N SER A 344 51.62 58.63 108.20
CA SER A 344 51.30 58.87 109.63
C SER A 344 52.29 58.16 110.56
N GLU A 345 52.65 56.92 110.25
CA GLU A 345 53.62 56.13 111.04
C GLU A 345 55.01 56.78 111.01
N VAL A 346 55.47 57.24 109.83
CA VAL A 346 56.73 57.97 109.69
C VAL A 346 56.73 59.27 110.51
N GLN A 347 55.63 60.04 110.51
CA GLN A 347 55.51 61.27 111.28
C GLN A 347 55.58 61.02 112.80
N SER A 348 55.01 59.90 113.27
CA SER A 348 55.06 59.45 114.66
C SER A 348 56.49 59.11 115.09
N GLU A 349 57.24 58.33 114.29
CA GLU A 349 58.63 58.00 114.60
C GLU A 349 59.54 59.24 114.64
N VAL A 350 59.35 60.19 113.71
CA VAL A 350 60.11 61.45 113.70
C VAL A 350 59.89 62.25 114.98
N SER A 351 58.65 62.30 115.50
CA SER A 351 58.33 63.00 116.74
C SER A 351 58.98 62.33 117.97
N GLU A 352 59.03 61.00 117.98
CA GLU A 352 59.68 60.24 119.06
C GLU A 352 61.21 60.43 119.05
N TYR A 353 61.82 60.48 117.87
CA TYR A 353 63.25 60.72 117.70
C TYR A 353 63.66 62.13 118.15
N GLN A 354 62.87 63.16 117.83
CA GLN A 354 63.10 64.54 118.29
C GLN A 354 63.04 64.66 119.82
N SER A 355 62.10 63.95 120.47
CA SER A 355 61.95 63.94 121.93
C SER A 355 63.16 63.30 122.64
N LYS A 356 63.68 62.19 122.09
CA LYS A 356 64.89 61.52 122.62
C LYS A 356 66.14 62.40 122.50
N LEU A 357 66.28 63.15 121.41
CA LEU A 357 67.43 64.05 121.18
C LEU A 357 67.47 65.22 122.18
N GLN A 358 66.32 65.84 122.49
CA GLN A 358 66.26 66.92 123.49
C GLN A 358 66.64 66.42 124.90
N LYS A 359 66.27 65.19 125.25
CA LYS A 359 66.60 64.59 126.54
C LYS A 359 68.11 64.38 126.73
N GLN A 360 68.83 64.00 125.67
CA GLN A 360 70.28 63.78 125.73
C GLN A 360 71.07 65.07 125.93
N GLN A 361 70.67 66.17 125.29
CA GLN A 361 71.36 67.47 125.38
C GLN A 361 71.25 68.13 126.77
N VAL A 362 70.22 67.79 127.56
CA VAL A 362 70.01 68.35 128.91
C VAL A 362 70.90 67.66 129.94
N ILE A 363 71.14 66.35 129.82
CA ILE A 363 71.95 65.58 130.77
C ILE A 363 73.43 65.98 130.71
N GLU A 364 73.94 66.31 129.52
CA GLU A 364 75.34 66.70 129.31
C GLU A 364 75.68 68.06 129.98
N LYS A 365 74.74 69.01 129.97
CA LYS A 365 74.91 70.33 130.61
C LYS A 365 74.85 70.29 132.14
N GLU A 366 74.23 69.28 132.73
CA GLU A 366 74.04 69.18 134.18
C GLU A 366 75.26 68.53 134.87
N ALA A 367 75.92 67.57 134.19
CA ALA A 367 77.15 66.94 134.67
C ALA A 367 78.32 67.92 134.84
N ASP A 368 78.49 68.86 133.90
CA ASP A 368 79.60 69.82 133.89
C ASP A 368 79.51 70.83 135.06
N LYS A 369 78.29 71.13 135.51
CA LYS A 369 78.00 72.07 136.60
C LYS A 369 78.40 71.51 137.98
N TYR A 370 78.18 70.21 138.21
CA TYR A 370 78.57 69.55 139.46
C TYR A 370 80.09 69.33 139.56
N TYR A 371 80.75 69.05 138.44
CA TYR A 371 82.21 68.91 138.39
C TYR A 371 82.92 70.23 138.77
N GLN A 372 82.53 71.35 138.15
CA GLN A 372 83.12 72.67 138.42
C GLN A 372 82.89 73.18 139.85
N TRP A 373 81.75 72.85 140.47
CA TRP A 373 81.46 73.20 141.86
C TRP A 373 82.38 72.47 142.84
N SER A 374 82.67 71.18 142.60
CA SER A 374 83.57 70.40 143.46
C SER A 374 85.02 70.93 143.44
N VAL A 375 85.51 71.34 142.28
CA VAL A 375 86.88 71.86 142.09
C VAL A 375 87.06 73.20 142.84
N ASN A 376 86.05 74.07 142.83
CA ASN A 376 86.09 75.35 143.53
C ASN A 376 86.08 75.20 145.06
N CYS A 377 85.28 74.27 145.60
CA CYS A 377 85.24 74.01 147.05
C CYS A 377 86.58 73.50 147.61
N VAL A 378 87.26 72.60 146.89
CA VAL A 378 88.57 72.06 147.32
C VAL A 378 89.65 73.16 147.29
N THR A 379 89.64 74.01 146.26
CA THR A 379 90.61 75.10 146.11
C THR A 379 90.51 76.14 147.24
N MET A 380 89.29 76.50 147.65
CA MET A 380 89.05 77.42 148.77
C MET A 380 89.48 76.85 150.13
N TYR A 381 89.31 75.54 150.35
CA TYR A 381 89.70 74.90 151.60
C TYR A 381 91.23 74.85 151.78
N VAL A 382 91.98 74.62 150.69
CA VAL A 382 93.46 74.61 150.70
C VAL A 382 94.04 76.01 150.91
N GLN A 383 93.51 77.05 150.25
CA GLN A 383 94.00 78.43 150.43
C GLN A 383 93.74 78.99 151.83
N ASN A 384 92.57 78.74 152.42
CA ASN A 384 92.23 79.27 153.75
C ASN A 384 93.07 78.63 154.86
N ASN A 385 93.32 77.32 154.80
CA ASN A 385 94.16 76.64 155.77
C ASN A 385 95.65 77.02 155.61
N SER A 386 96.12 77.27 154.40
CA SER A 386 97.50 77.75 154.16
C SER A 386 97.77 79.12 154.79
N LYS A 387 96.78 80.04 154.77
CA LYS A 387 96.90 81.37 155.40
C LYS A 387 96.81 81.32 156.92
N MET A 388 95.98 80.43 157.48
CA MET A 388 95.86 80.20 158.93
C MET A 388 97.15 79.62 159.54
N ILE A 389 97.80 78.70 158.82
CA ILE A 389 99.07 78.11 159.26
C ILE A 389 100.19 79.16 159.28
N ALA A 390 100.27 80.05 158.27
CA ALA A 390 101.26 81.13 158.25
C ALA A 390 101.05 82.18 159.36
N SER A 391 99.80 82.54 159.69
CA SER A 391 99.52 83.52 160.77
C SER A 391 99.73 82.94 162.18
N THR A 392 99.57 81.63 162.35
CA THR A 392 99.78 80.95 163.64
C THR A 392 101.28 80.72 163.93
N MET A 393 102.13 80.61 162.90
CA MET A 393 103.59 80.53 163.10
C MET A 393 104.23 81.88 163.46
N ALA A 394 103.74 83.01 162.94
CA ALA A 394 104.31 84.32 163.27
C ALA A 394 103.98 84.79 164.70
N SER A 395 102.86 84.33 165.28
CA SER A 395 102.45 84.71 166.65
C SER A 395 103.07 83.85 167.77
N ARG A 396 103.89 82.84 167.44
CA ARG A 396 104.53 81.94 168.43
C ARG A 396 106.06 81.92 168.41
N GLY A 397 106.70 82.83 167.69
CA GLY A 397 108.16 83.06 167.72
C GLY A 397 108.60 84.31 168.51
N ALA A 398 107.75 84.82 169.40
CA ALA A 398 108.04 85.96 170.30
C ALA A 398 108.17 85.54 171.78
N GLN A 399 108.53 84.28 172.05
CA GLN A 399 109.03 83.81 173.35
C GLN A 399 110.08 82.70 173.15
N ALA A 400 111.23 83.09 172.60
CA ALA A 400 112.58 82.58 172.90
C ALA A 400 113.60 83.56 172.32
#